data_AF-A0A848ZM30-F1
#
_entry.id   AF-A0A848ZM30-F1
#
_cell.length_a   1.000
_cell.length_b   1.000
_cell.length_c   1.000
_cell.angle_alpha   90.00
_cell.angle_beta   90.00
_cell.angle_gamma   90.00
#
_symmetry.space_group_name_H-M   'P 1'
#
loop_
_entity.id
_entity.type
_entity.pdbx_description
1 polymer ?
#
loop_
_entity_poly.entity_id
_entity_poly.type
_entity_poly.pdbx_seq_one_letter_code
_entity_poly.pdbx_strand_id
1 'polypeptide(L)'
;VIKSDNVSYSIEEVMAAGDKALEVENTTTLFLVDEKELILKSKGFGSYMLWSPVPTMVCIEPISFYPYAVDQSQLSDGFRYLNKEAEVFEIQISVH
;
A
#
# COMPACT_ATOMS: atom_id res chain seq x y z
N VAL A 1 8.40 7.99 -9.49
CA VAL A 1 7.02 8.39 -9.10
C VAL A 1 6.22 7.15 -8.76
N ILE A 2 5.43 7.17 -7.69
CA ILE A 2 4.50 6.09 -7.36
C ILE A 2 3.09 6.47 -7.82
N LYS A 3 2.34 5.56 -8.44
CA LYS A 3 1.00 5.85 -8.98
C LYS A 3 -0.01 4.77 -8.60
N SER A 4 -1.24 5.20 -8.34
CA SER A 4 -2.46 4.41 -8.50
C SER A 4 -3.24 4.91 -9.72
N ASP A 5 -4.42 4.34 -9.99
CA ASP A 5 -5.21 4.68 -11.18
C ASP A 5 -5.52 6.19 -11.31
N ASN A 6 -5.62 6.92 -10.20
CA ASN A 6 -6.04 8.34 -10.19
C ASN A 6 -5.07 9.29 -9.47
N VAL A 7 -4.10 8.78 -8.71
CA VAL A 7 -3.25 9.59 -7.84
C VAL A 7 -1.78 9.24 -8.08
N SER A 8 -0.93 10.26 -8.05
CA SER A 8 0.53 10.11 -8.08
C SER A 8 1.12 10.66 -6.80
N TYR A 9 2.15 9.97 -6.31
CA TYR A 9 2.86 10.29 -5.08
C TYR A 9 4.37 10.43 -5.39
N SER A 10 4.98 11.49 -4.90
CA SER A 10 6.43 11.66 -4.93
C SER A 10 7.10 10.93 -3.76
N ILE A 11 8.42 10.73 -3.86
CA ILE A 11 9.16 10.13 -2.75
C ILE A 11 9.19 11.04 -1.52
N GLU A 12 9.18 12.37 -1.74
CA GLU A 12 9.10 13.38 -0.69
C GLU A 12 7.77 13.32 0.07
N GLU A 13 6.65 13.10 -0.63
CA GLU A 13 5.34 12.91 0.02
C GLU A 13 5.30 11.65 0.89
N VAL A 14 5.89 10.56 0.41
CA VAL A 14 6.02 9.32 1.19
C VAL A 14 6.88 9.52 2.44
N MET A 15 8.02 10.21 2.31
CA MET A 15 8.89 10.51 3.44
C MET A 15 8.22 11.45 4.45
N ALA A 16 7.42 12.42 3.98
CA ALA A 16 6.72 13.38 4.82
C ALA A 16 5.65 12.73 5.73
N ALA A 17 5.10 11.57 5.35
CA ALA A 17 4.19 10.81 6.18
C ALA A 17 4.86 10.23 7.45
N GLY A 18 6.18 10.07 7.42
CA GLY A 18 6.99 9.60 8.54
C GLY A 18 6.52 8.23 9.05
N ASP A 19 6.50 8.07 10.37
CA ASP A 19 6.18 6.80 11.03
C ASP A 19 4.76 6.28 10.75
N LYS A 20 3.85 7.14 10.25
CA LYS A 20 2.49 6.70 9.92
C LYS A 20 2.41 5.95 8.59
N ALA A 21 3.43 6.08 7.75
CA ALA A 21 3.37 5.73 6.33
C ALA A 21 2.25 6.47 5.58
N LEU A 22 2.38 6.55 4.26
CA LEU A 22 1.36 7.16 3.40
C LEU A 22 0.40 6.07 2.94
N GLU A 23 -0.91 6.25 3.14
CA GLU A 23 -1.92 5.33 2.61
C GLU A 23 -2.23 5.65 1.13
N VAL A 24 -2.24 4.60 0.30
CA VAL A 24 -2.81 4.61 -1.03
C VAL A 24 -4.11 3.80 -0.98
N GLU A 25 -5.21 4.51 -0.84
CA GLU A 25 -6.53 3.93 -0.63
C GLU A 25 -7.13 3.33 -1.91
N ASN A 26 -8.00 2.33 -1.73
CA ASN A 26 -8.95 1.83 -2.74
C ASN A 26 -8.30 1.40 -4.07
N THR A 27 -7.17 0.72 -3.99
CA THR A 27 -6.52 0.18 -5.18
C THR A 27 -5.87 -1.17 -4.95
N THR A 28 -5.94 -2.02 -5.96
CA THR A 28 -5.26 -3.31 -6.03
C THR A 28 -4.04 -3.27 -6.94
N THR A 29 -3.83 -2.19 -7.68
CA THR A 29 -2.70 -2.03 -8.61
C THR A 29 -1.91 -0.78 -8.28
N LEU A 30 -0.59 -0.92 -8.21
CA LEU A 30 0.31 0.18 -7.93
C LEU A 30 1.50 0.14 -8.87
N PHE A 31 1.89 1.30 -9.38
CA PHE A 31 2.97 1.47 -10.34
C PHE A 31 4.10 2.26 -9.68
N LEU A 32 5.31 1.74 -9.75
CA LEU A 32 6.52 2.50 -9.47
C LEU A 32 7.22 2.77 -10.81
N VAL A 33 7.19 4.03 -11.23
CA VAL A 33 7.66 4.48 -12.54
C VAL A 33 8.95 5.29 -12.39
N ASP A 34 9.99 4.83 -13.06
CA ASP A 34 11.27 5.52 -13.28
C ASP A 34 11.78 5.24 -14.72
N GLU A 35 13.04 4.84 -14.93
CA GLU A 35 13.53 4.37 -16.24
C GLU A 35 12.78 3.13 -16.74
N LYS A 36 12.25 2.34 -15.79
CA LYS A 36 11.39 1.17 -16.02
C LYS A 36 10.10 1.32 -15.24
N GLU A 37 9.14 0.48 -15.54
CA GLU A 37 7.88 0.42 -14.81
C GLU A 37 7.78 -0.90 -14.02
N LEU A 38 7.76 -0.79 -12.70
CA LEU A 38 7.42 -1.90 -11.82
C LEU A 38 5.92 -1.83 -11.53
N ILE A 39 5.20 -2.91 -11.81
CA ILE A 39 3.76 -3.04 -11.55
C ILE A 39 3.55 -4.07 -10.45
N LEU A 40 2.84 -3.66 -9.40
CA LEU A 40 2.35 -4.52 -8.34
C LEU A 40 0.84 -4.68 -8.51
N LYS A 41 0.37 -5.93 -8.50
CA LYS A 41 -1.06 -6.27 -8.46
C LYS A 41 -1.33 -7.17 -7.27
N SER A 42 -2.38 -6.86 -6.52
CA SER A 42 -2.72 -7.58 -5.30
C SER A 42 -4.14 -8.15 -5.36
N LYS A 43 -4.32 -9.29 -4.69
CA LYS A 43 -5.62 -9.88 -4.42
C LYS A 43 -5.77 -10.05 -2.91
N GLY A 44 -6.95 -9.75 -2.38
CA GLY A 44 -7.24 -9.80 -0.94
C GLY A 44 -6.84 -8.52 -0.19
N PHE A 45 -5.97 -7.69 -0.76
CA PHE A 45 -5.57 -6.38 -0.22
C PHE A 45 -6.31 -5.25 -0.93
N GLY A 46 -6.79 -4.25 -0.19
CA GLY A 46 -7.62 -3.16 -0.74
C GLY A 46 -6.91 -1.81 -0.84
N SER A 47 -5.77 -1.68 -0.16
CA SER A 47 -4.95 -0.48 -0.10
C SER A 47 -3.47 -0.86 -0.09
N TYR A 48 -2.60 0.13 -0.24
CA TYR A 48 -1.17 0.01 0.03
C TYR A 48 -0.73 1.04 1.07
N MET A 49 0.32 0.72 1.83
CA MET A 49 1.10 1.71 2.58
C MET A 49 2.43 1.93 1.88
N LEU A 50 2.86 3.19 1.86
CA LEU A 50 4.15 3.60 1.35
C LEU A 50 4.97 4.19 2.49
N TRP A 51 6.19 3.70 2.68
CA TRP A 51 7.09 4.24 3.68
C TRP A 51 8.50 4.38 3.13
N SER A 52 9.17 5.46 3.51
CA SER A 52 10.59 5.57 3.26
C SER A 52 11.28 6.52 4.25
N PRO A 53 12.47 6.16 4.75
CA PRO A 53 13.32 7.06 5.53
C PRO A 53 14.29 7.87 4.65
N VAL A 54 14.45 7.54 3.36
CA VAL A 54 15.46 8.12 2.46
C VAL A 54 14.95 8.20 1.02
N PRO A 55 15.43 9.13 0.17
CA PRO A 55 14.86 9.32 -1.17
C PRO A 55 15.23 8.24 -2.19
N THR A 56 16.12 7.30 -1.84
CA THR A 56 16.68 6.29 -2.76
C THR A 56 16.01 4.92 -2.69
N MET A 57 15.05 4.73 -1.78
CA MET A 57 14.26 3.51 -1.67
C MET A 57 12.83 3.83 -1.26
N VAL A 58 11.91 2.90 -1.47
CA VAL A 58 10.55 2.97 -0.96
C VAL A 58 10.05 1.57 -0.60
N CYS A 59 9.44 1.43 0.57
CA CYS A 59 8.66 0.26 0.94
C CYS A 59 7.25 0.42 0.34
N ILE A 60 6.79 -0.62 -0.36
CA ILE A 60 5.43 -0.71 -0.92
C ILE A 60 4.76 -1.91 -0.27
N GLU A 61 3.78 -1.67 0.59
CA GLU A 61 3.20 -2.68 1.47
C GLU A 61 1.71 -2.85 1.13
N PRO A 62 1.28 -3.93 0.45
CA PRO A 62 -0.14 -4.20 0.29
C PRO A 62 -0.76 -4.53 1.64
N ILE A 63 -1.86 -3.86 1.97
CA ILE A 63 -2.50 -3.95 3.28
C ILE A 63 -3.99 -4.29 3.14
N SER A 64 -4.48 -5.09 4.10
CA SER A 64 -5.92 -5.38 4.22
C SER A 64 -6.66 -4.28 4.99
N PHE A 65 -5.91 -3.47 5.75
CA PHE A 65 -6.40 -2.40 6.61
C PHE A 65 -5.26 -1.43 6.95
N TYR A 66 -5.54 -0.13 6.97
CA TYR A 66 -4.59 0.92 7.36
C TYR A 66 -4.72 1.24 8.86
N PRO A 67 -3.68 0.99 9.68
CA PRO A 67 -3.80 1.03 11.14
C PRO A 67 -4.17 2.40 11.71
N TYR A 68 -3.95 3.50 10.97
CA TYR A 68 -4.30 4.86 11.42
C TYR A 68 -5.67 5.34 10.96
N ALA A 69 -6.45 4.51 10.26
CA ALA A 69 -7.84 4.81 9.91
C ALA A 69 -8.80 4.68 11.11
N VAL A 70 -8.36 4.08 12.22
CA VAL A 70 -9.10 3.98 13.48
C VAL A 70 -8.24 4.45 14.66
N ASP A 71 -8.88 4.65 15.82
CA ASP A 71 -8.16 4.92 17.06
C ASP A 71 -7.25 3.73 17.42
N GLN A 72 -6.01 4.00 17.84
CA GLN A 72 -5.03 2.95 18.14
C GLN A 72 -5.46 2.03 19.28
N SER A 73 -6.33 2.49 20.19
CA SER A 73 -6.92 1.65 21.23
C SER A 73 -8.01 0.70 20.70
N GLN A 74 -8.51 0.95 19.48
CA GLN A 74 -9.59 0.21 18.81
C GLN A 74 -9.14 -0.43 17.49
N LEU A 75 -7.88 -0.84 17.36
CA LEU A 75 -7.34 -1.45 16.12
C LEU A 75 -8.19 -2.63 15.61
N SER A 76 -8.85 -3.38 16.51
CA SER A 76 -9.73 -4.48 16.17
C SER A 76 -10.93 -4.10 15.29
N ASP A 77 -11.30 -2.82 15.26
CA ASP A 77 -12.42 -2.31 14.46
C ASP A 77 -12.08 -2.31 12.96
N GLY A 78 -10.80 -2.22 12.62
CA GLY A 78 -10.30 -2.30 11.25
C GLY A 78 -10.03 -3.71 10.75
N PHE A 79 -10.10 -4.73 11.62
CA PHE A 79 -9.72 -6.09 11.26
C PHE A 79 -10.78 -6.73 10.35
N ARG A 80 -10.30 -7.42 9.31
CA ARG A 80 -11.14 -8.32 8.52
C ARG A 80 -11.30 -9.64 9.27
N TYR A 81 -12.54 -9.97 9.64
CA TYR A 81 -12.87 -11.28 10.21
C TYR A 81 -13.20 -12.27 9.09
N LEU A 82 -12.47 -13.38 9.06
CA LEU A 82 -12.70 -14.44 8.08
C LEU A 82 -13.81 -15.37 8.56
N ASN A 83 -14.60 -15.90 7.63
CA ASN A 83 -15.57 -16.95 7.91
C ASN A 83 -14.86 -18.33 7.89
N LYS A 84 -15.61 -19.43 7.73
CA LYS A 84 -15.03 -20.78 7.70
C LYS A 84 -14.30 -21.12 6.39
N GLU A 85 -14.43 -20.31 5.36
CA GLU A 85 -13.80 -20.53 4.06
C GLU A 85 -12.39 -19.91 4.03
N ALA A 86 -11.52 -20.51 3.23
CA ALA A 86 -10.16 -20.00 3.04
C ALA A 86 -10.18 -18.74 2.17
N GLU A 87 -9.52 -17.68 2.63
CA GLU A 87 -9.31 -16.45 1.87
C GLU A 87 -7.92 -16.48 1.21
N VAL A 88 -7.84 -16.05 -0.05
CA VAL A 88 -6.57 -16.04 -0.80
C VAL A 88 -6.04 -14.62 -0.92
N PHE A 89 -4.80 -14.44 -0.46
CA PHE A 89 -4.03 -13.22 -0.60
C PHE A 89 -2.86 -13.49 -1.56
N GLU A 90 -2.69 -12.61 -2.54
CA GLU A 90 -1.68 -12.76 -3.58
C GLU A 90 -1.08 -11.40 -3.94
N ILE A 91 0.19 -11.42 -4.34
CA ILE A 91 0.89 -10.28 -4.92
C ILE A 91 1.62 -10.78 -6.17
N GLN A 92 1.38 -10.11 -7.28
CA GLN A 92 2.14 -10.27 -8.51
C GLN A 92 3.01 -9.03 -8.72
N ILE A 93 4.28 -9.24 -9.03
CA ILE A 93 5.25 -8.19 -9.31
C ILE A 93 5.80 -8.43 -10.72
N SER A 94 5.81 -7.39 -11.55
CA SER A 94 6.30 -7.44 -12.93
C SER A 94 7.05 -6.16 -13.29
N VAL A 95 7.98 -6.24 -14.24
CA VAL A 95 8.78 -5.10 -14.72
C VAL A 95 8.65 -5.01 -16.23
N HIS A 96 8.42 -3.80 -16.72
CA HIS A 96 8.35 -3.44 -18.13
C HIS A 96 9.44 -2.43 -18.51
#